data_AF-A0A9P1N2U1-F1
#
_entry.id   AF-A0A9P1N2U1-F1
#
_cell.length_a   1.000
_cell.length_b   1.000
_cell.length_c   1.000
_cell.angle_alpha   90.00
_cell.angle_beta   90.00
_cell.angle_gamma   90.00
#
_symmetry.space_group_name_H-M   'P 1'
#
loop_
_entity.id
_entity.type
_entity.pdbx_description
1 polymer ?
#
loop_
_entity_poly.entity_id
_entity_poly.type
_entity_poly.pdbx_seq_one_letter_code
_entity_poly.pdbx_strand_id
1 'polypeptide(L)'
;MFANFQSIILASIIALASTEVCRPNELKEKTLFSPYCTEFDGDLYLDDFYEKGSNFSNLESITGSLILIGSDFRKLPKFSNLKTISSDGPAVIIINNEKLLEITGLFINSELKNRLNSPNDYFIRNNEQLDLSIYSKLVFKPFKPIISENFLPSGTDLYFAESLTLGTAIICFLTVATLFLYNASMGATNLYFIPGYHRR
;
A
#
# COMPACT_ATOMS: atom_id res chain seq x y z
N MET A 1 28.72 43.32 32.57
CA MET A 1 27.49 42.70 32.06
C MET A 1 27.66 42.45 30.56
N PHE A 2 28.57 41.55 30.18
CA PHE A 2 28.84 41.18 28.78
C PHE A 2 29.19 39.69 28.77
N ALA A 3 28.16 38.87 28.93
CA ALA A 3 28.24 37.44 28.63
C ALA A 3 27.34 37.20 27.41
N ASN A 4 27.75 36.26 26.55
CA ASN A 4 26.90 35.57 25.58
C ASN A 4 26.57 36.25 24.25
N PHE A 5 27.57 36.72 23.50
CA PHE A 5 27.42 36.81 22.03
C PHE A 5 28.26 35.79 21.26
N GLN A 6 29.44 35.38 21.77
CA GLN A 6 30.25 34.36 21.09
C GLN A 6 29.69 32.93 21.19
N SER A 7 28.94 32.61 22.25
CA SER A 7 28.34 31.27 22.42
C SER A 7 27.18 31.02 21.45
N ILE A 8 26.43 32.07 21.09
CA ILE A 8 25.27 31.96 20.19
C ILE A 8 25.73 31.80 18.73
N ILE A 9 26.83 32.45 18.35
CA ILE A 9 27.40 32.35 17.00
C ILE A 9 28.05 30.97 16.80
N LEU A 10 28.68 30.38 17.82
CA LEU A 10 29.24 29.02 17.71
C LEU A 10 28.15 27.95 17.62
N ALA A 11 27.03 28.11 18.34
CA ALA A 11 25.89 27.19 18.28
C ALA A 11 25.14 27.24 16.94
N SER A 12 25.17 28.37 16.23
CA SER A 12 24.53 28.52 14.92
C SER A 12 25.42 28.06 13.75
N ILE A 13 26.75 27.97 13.94
CA ILE A 13 27.68 27.44 12.93
C ILE A 13 27.72 25.89 12.97
N ILE A 14 27.46 25.25 14.11
CA ILE A 14 27.42 23.77 14.23
C ILE A 14 26.14 23.19 13.61
N ALA A 15 25.11 24.01 13.34
CA ALA A 15 23.88 23.60 12.68
C ALA A 15 23.95 23.59 11.12
N LEU A 16 25.16 23.67 10.55
CA LEU A 16 25.42 23.39 9.13
C LEU A 16 26.17 22.05 8.97
N ALA A 17 25.67 20.98 9.58
CA ALA A 17 25.84 19.69 8.93
C ALA A 17 24.94 19.77 7.69
N SER A 18 25.52 20.04 6.52
CA SER A 18 24.78 20.00 5.27
C SER A 18 24.25 18.59 5.08
N THR A 19 23.00 18.35 5.46
CA THR A 19 22.29 17.12 5.13
C THR A 19 22.19 17.08 3.61
N GLU A 20 22.95 16.20 2.99
CA GLU A 20 22.89 16.02 1.55
C GLU A 20 21.60 15.23 1.26
N VAL A 21 20.65 15.94 0.64
CA VAL A 21 19.36 15.38 0.23
C VAL A 21 19.51 14.88 -1.20
N CYS A 22 19.34 13.58 -1.41
CA CYS A 22 19.40 12.97 -2.74
C CYS A 22 18.01 12.79 -3.31
N ARG A 23 17.87 13.00 -4.62
CA ARG A 23 16.60 12.79 -5.33
C ARG A 23 16.74 11.75 -6.44
N PRO A 24 15.68 10.98 -6.73
CA PRO A 24 15.67 9.99 -7.81
C PRO A 24 16.05 10.58 -9.18
N ASN A 25 15.60 11.81 -9.46
CA ASN A 25 15.83 12.48 -10.74
C ASN A 25 17.28 12.89 -10.99
N GLU A 26 18.10 12.97 -9.93
CA GLU A 26 19.52 13.30 -9.99
C GLU A 26 20.38 12.03 -10.18
N LEU A 27 19.77 10.84 -10.07
CA LEU A 27 20.43 9.53 -10.12
C LEU A 27 20.16 8.78 -11.45
N LYS A 28 19.79 9.52 -12.51
CA LYS A 28 19.30 8.99 -13.80
C LYS A 28 20.32 8.22 -14.63
N GLU A 29 21.61 8.33 -14.34
CA GLU A 29 22.59 7.37 -14.85
C GLU A 29 22.80 6.31 -13.78
N LYS A 30 22.62 5.05 -14.19
CA LYS A 30 22.72 3.79 -13.43
C LYS A 30 24.08 3.65 -12.72
N THR A 31 24.32 4.52 -11.75
CA THR A 31 25.63 4.78 -11.17
C THR A 31 25.52 4.91 -9.67
N LEU A 32 26.56 4.38 -9.02
CA LEU A 32 26.84 4.28 -7.60
C LEU A 32 26.07 5.27 -6.72
N PHE A 33 25.30 4.74 -5.75
CA PHE A 33 24.63 5.54 -4.72
C PHE A 33 25.64 6.46 -3.99
N SER A 34 25.34 7.75 -3.88
CA SER A 34 26.24 8.72 -3.23
C SER A 34 26.48 8.32 -1.77
N PRO A 35 27.74 8.13 -1.35
CA PRO A 35 28.04 7.77 0.04
C PRO A 35 27.78 8.92 1.00
N TYR A 36 27.60 10.16 0.51
CA TYR A 36 27.34 11.33 1.35
C TYR A 36 25.85 11.56 1.59
N CYS A 37 24.99 10.77 0.94
CA CYS A 37 23.55 10.88 1.06
C CYS A 37 23.09 10.59 2.50
N THR A 38 22.54 11.60 3.17
CA THR A 38 21.97 11.45 4.51
C THR A 38 20.45 11.33 4.47
N GLU A 39 19.81 11.99 3.52
CA GLU A 39 18.36 11.98 3.34
C GLU A 39 18.03 11.67 1.89
N PHE A 40 17.07 10.78 1.66
CA PHE A 40 16.60 10.43 0.33
C PHE A 40 15.15 10.91 0.15
N ASP A 41 14.95 11.82 -0.80
CA ASP A 41 13.65 12.45 -1.09
C ASP A 41 13.03 11.80 -2.33
N GLY A 42 12.22 10.77 -2.09
CA GLY A 42 11.52 9.96 -3.09
C GLY A 42 11.49 8.47 -2.76
N ASP A 43 10.90 7.68 -3.68
CA ASP A 43 10.91 6.23 -3.57
C ASP A 43 12.29 5.66 -3.96
N LEU A 44 12.87 4.88 -3.05
CA LEU A 44 14.18 4.27 -3.22
C LEU A 44 14.04 2.87 -3.82
N TYR A 45 14.30 2.75 -5.12
CA TYR A 45 14.36 1.48 -5.84
C TYR A 45 15.75 0.86 -5.71
N LEU A 46 15.87 -0.23 -4.95
CA LEU A 46 17.17 -0.84 -4.69
C LEU A 46 17.80 -1.51 -5.91
N ASP A 47 16.98 -1.88 -6.90
CA ASP A 47 17.45 -2.50 -8.15
C ASP A 47 18.23 -1.51 -9.04
N ASP A 48 17.98 -0.20 -8.88
CA ASP A 48 18.61 0.84 -9.69
C ASP A 48 20.08 1.10 -9.30
N PHE A 49 20.48 0.74 -8.08
CA PHE A 49 21.80 1.06 -7.51
C PHE A 49 22.76 -0.15 -7.44
N TYR A 50 22.45 -1.23 -8.18
CA TYR A 50 23.03 -2.56 -8.03
C TYR A 50 24.43 -2.81 -8.63
N GLU A 51 25.23 -1.79 -8.95
CA GLU A 51 26.66 -2.07 -9.07
C GLU A 51 27.24 -2.36 -7.67
N LYS A 52 27.82 -3.56 -7.51
CA LYS A 52 28.41 -4.13 -6.28
C LYS A 52 29.31 -3.11 -5.57
N GLY A 53 28.73 -2.30 -4.70
CA GLY A 53 29.47 -1.24 -4.00
C GLY A 53 28.63 -0.10 -3.42
N SER A 54 27.34 -0.02 -3.74
CA SER A 54 26.44 0.98 -3.14
C SER A 54 26.36 0.80 -1.62
N ASN A 55 26.83 1.82 -0.90
CA ASN A 55 26.88 1.83 0.56
C ASN A 55 25.80 2.77 1.11
N PHE A 56 24.78 2.22 1.74
CA PHE A 56 23.69 2.97 2.39
C PHE A 56 23.97 3.27 3.87
N SER A 57 25.22 3.12 4.32
CA SER A 57 25.57 3.28 5.73
C SER A 57 25.28 4.68 6.27
N ASN A 58 25.38 5.73 5.44
CA ASN A 58 25.17 7.12 5.87
C ASN A 58 23.73 7.61 5.73
N LEU A 59 22.87 6.82 5.09
CA LEU A 59 21.47 7.18 4.89
C LEU A 59 20.72 7.09 6.23
N GLU A 60 20.09 8.19 6.64
CA GLU A 60 19.37 8.33 7.91
C GLU A 60 17.85 8.39 7.75
N SER A 61 17.37 9.00 6.67
CA SER A 61 15.94 9.17 6.40
C SER A 61 15.60 8.92 4.94
N ILE A 62 14.44 8.31 4.71
CA ILE A 62 13.81 8.19 3.39
C ILE A 62 12.44 8.84 3.47
N THR A 63 12.20 9.82 2.61
CA THR A 63 10.91 10.48 2.41
C THR A 63 10.28 9.85 1.17
N GLY A 64 9.59 8.73 1.38
CA GLY A 64 9.08 7.83 0.35
C GLY A 64 9.13 6.39 0.82
N SER A 65 9.09 5.46 -0.12
CA SER A 65 9.07 4.01 0.14
C SER A 65 10.39 3.37 -0.25
N LEU A 66 10.82 2.34 0.49
CA LEU A 66 11.91 1.47 0.09
C LEU A 66 11.35 0.31 -0.72
N ILE A 67 11.79 0.18 -1.98
CA ILE A 67 11.18 -0.70 -2.97
C ILE A 67 12.20 -1.69 -3.51
N LEU A 68 11.85 -2.98 -3.47
CA LEU A 68 12.59 -4.07 -4.09
C LEU A 68 11.65 -5.00 -4.86
N ILE A 69 11.73 -4.99 -6.19
CA ILE A 69 10.84 -5.75 -7.06
C ILE A 69 11.65 -6.56 -8.06
N GLY A 70 11.36 -7.86 -8.18
CA GLY A 70 11.87 -8.67 -9.29
C GLY A 70 13.39 -8.85 -9.31
N SER A 71 14.05 -8.72 -8.16
CA SER A 71 15.50 -8.65 -8.08
C SER A 71 16.18 -9.99 -7.79
N ASP A 72 17.47 -10.06 -8.13
CA ASP A 72 18.34 -11.21 -7.86
C ASP A 72 19.03 -11.16 -6.48
N PHE A 73 18.64 -10.23 -5.61
CA PHE A 73 19.23 -10.11 -4.27
C PHE A 73 18.96 -11.35 -3.44
N ARG A 74 20.02 -11.94 -2.89
CA ARG A 74 19.90 -12.98 -1.85
C ARG A 74 19.67 -12.40 -0.46
N LYS A 75 20.21 -11.21 -0.22
CA LYS A 75 20.18 -10.50 1.06
C LYS A 75 20.01 -9.02 0.78
N LEU A 76 19.19 -8.33 1.56
CA LEU A 76 19.11 -6.88 1.50
C LEU A 76 20.44 -6.22 1.91
N PRO A 77 20.78 -5.06 1.32
CA PRO A 77 21.88 -4.24 1.82
C PRO A 77 21.64 -3.79 3.26
N LYS A 78 22.72 -3.44 3.96
CA LYS A 78 22.67 -3.01 5.35
C LYS A 78 22.39 -1.51 5.44
N PHE A 79 21.37 -1.15 6.21
CA PHE A 79 20.99 0.24 6.48
C PHE A 79 21.32 0.59 7.94
N SER A 80 22.60 0.77 8.24
CA SER A 80 23.09 0.91 9.62
C SER A 80 22.54 2.16 10.33
N ASN A 81 22.49 3.30 9.62
CA ASN A 81 22.07 4.57 10.20
C ASN A 81 20.65 4.98 9.83
N LEU A 82 19.91 4.16 9.06
CA LEU A 82 18.56 4.50 8.67
C LEU A 82 17.65 4.46 9.91
N LYS A 83 17.06 5.60 10.23
CA LYS A 83 16.20 5.81 11.40
C LYS A 83 14.74 5.88 11.00
N THR A 84 14.43 6.46 9.84
CA THR A 84 13.06 6.80 9.44
C THR A 84 12.80 6.50 7.97
N ILE A 85 11.61 5.98 7.69
CA ILE A 85 11.02 5.90 6.36
C ILE A 85 9.62 6.49 6.49
N SER A 86 9.36 7.59 5.79
CA SER A 86 8.08 8.30 5.82
C SER A 86 7.44 8.18 4.45
N SER A 87 6.44 7.31 4.33
CA SER A 87 5.67 7.10 3.10
C SER A 87 4.19 7.36 3.35
N ASP A 88 3.48 7.82 2.32
CA ASP A 88 2.01 7.90 2.33
C ASP A 88 1.36 6.50 2.23
N GLY A 89 2.14 5.48 1.86
CA GLY A 89 1.74 4.08 1.76
C GLY A 89 2.64 3.15 2.57
N PRO A 90 2.77 1.86 2.19
CA PRO A 90 3.69 0.96 2.85
C PRO A 90 5.14 1.48 2.70
N ALA A 91 5.80 1.73 3.83
CA ALA A 91 7.17 2.19 3.88
C ALA A 91 8.15 1.20 3.22
N VAL A 92 7.85 -0.09 3.24
CA VAL A 92 8.72 -1.16 2.71
C VAL A 92 7.93 -2.05 1.77
N ILE A 93 8.37 -2.13 0.51
CA ILE A 93 7.71 -2.89 -0.55
C ILE A 93 8.70 -3.91 -1.10
N ILE A 94 8.43 -5.21 -0.92
CA ILE A 94 9.31 -6.31 -1.36
C ILE A 94 8.48 -7.36 -2.11
N ILE A 95 8.61 -7.39 -3.44
CA ILE A 95 7.71 -8.18 -4.31
C ILE A 95 8.50 -9.00 -5.32
N ASN A 96 8.09 -10.26 -5.55
CA ASN A 96 8.59 -11.11 -6.64
C ASN A 96 10.13 -11.31 -6.64
N ASN A 97 10.78 -11.41 -5.47
CA ASN A 97 12.21 -11.69 -5.38
C ASN A 97 12.44 -13.18 -5.08
N GLU A 98 12.71 -13.97 -6.12
CA GLU A 98 12.81 -15.44 -6.03
C GLU A 98 13.97 -15.92 -5.16
N LYS A 99 15.10 -15.20 -5.20
CA LYS A 99 16.35 -15.58 -4.54
C LYS A 99 16.53 -14.96 -3.15
N LEU A 100 15.61 -14.10 -2.73
CA LEU A 100 15.74 -13.33 -1.48
C LEU A 100 15.50 -14.24 -0.28
N LEU A 101 16.55 -14.42 0.53
CA LEU A 101 16.54 -15.30 1.71
C LEU A 101 16.23 -14.54 3.00
N GLU A 102 16.75 -13.31 3.12
CA GLU A 102 16.67 -12.53 4.35
C GLU A 102 16.61 -11.02 4.10
N ILE A 103 15.90 -10.34 5.00
CA ILE A 103 15.72 -8.88 5.01
C ILE A 103 16.30 -8.24 6.28
N THR A 104 17.20 -8.96 6.98
CA THR A 104 17.85 -8.52 8.24
C THR A 104 18.50 -7.15 8.13
N GLY A 105 19.01 -6.80 6.94
CA GLY A 105 19.69 -5.53 6.66
C GLY A 105 18.86 -4.28 6.98
N LEU A 106 17.53 -4.38 6.97
CA LEU A 106 16.61 -3.31 7.33
C LEU A 106 16.44 -3.15 8.85
N PHE A 107 16.56 -4.25 9.61
CA PHE A 107 16.24 -4.28 11.05
C PHE A 107 17.46 -4.16 11.95
N ILE A 108 18.60 -3.75 11.41
CA ILE A 108 19.84 -3.53 12.16
C ILE A 108 19.65 -2.36 13.13
N ASN A 109 18.99 -1.30 12.68
CA ASN A 109 18.71 -0.12 13.49
C ASN A 109 17.44 -0.32 14.33
N SER A 110 17.57 -0.23 15.66
CA SER A 110 16.46 -0.40 16.59
C SER A 110 15.44 0.74 16.53
N GLU A 111 15.86 1.95 16.16
CA GLU A 111 14.96 3.10 16.01
C GLU A 111 14.00 2.87 14.83
N LEU A 112 14.53 2.48 13.66
CA LEU A 112 13.71 2.18 12.50
C LEU A 112 12.74 1.03 12.78
N LYS A 113 13.21 -0.03 13.44
CA LYS A 113 12.37 -1.16 13.85
C LYS A 113 11.21 -0.74 14.76
N ASN A 114 11.43 0.21 15.66
CA ASN A 114 10.38 0.70 16.57
C ASN A 114 9.36 1.59 15.85
N ARG A 115 9.79 2.28 14.79
CA ARG A 115 8.92 3.13 13.96
C ARG A 115 8.11 2.31 12.97
N LEU A 116 8.72 1.33 12.32
CA LEU A 116 8.07 0.38 11.42
C LEU A 116 7.45 -0.78 12.23
N ASN A 117 6.52 -0.44 13.12
CA ASN A 117 5.91 -1.40 14.05
C ASN A 117 4.51 -1.86 13.61
N SER A 118 3.98 -1.30 12.53
CA SER A 118 2.66 -1.63 12.02
C SER A 118 2.75 -2.63 10.87
N PRO A 119 1.85 -3.62 10.79
CA PRO A 119 1.75 -4.52 9.64
C PRO A 119 1.52 -3.77 8.31
N ASN A 120 0.92 -2.58 8.36
CA ASN A 120 0.67 -1.77 7.16
C ASN A 120 1.92 -1.07 6.61
N ASP A 121 3.01 -1.03 7.40
CA ASP A 121 4.28 -0.43 6.96
C ASP A 121 5.01 -1.33 5.95
N TYR A 122 4.59 -2.59 5.83
CA TYR A 122 5.22 -3.60 5.01
C TYR A 122 4.27 -4.19 3.98
N PHE A 123 4.74 -4.28 2.74
CA PHE A 123 4.08 -5.01 1.67
C PHE A 123 5.05 -6.02 1.08
N ILE A 124 5.01 -7.25 1.62
CA ILE A 124 5.91 -8.34 1.24
C ILE A 124 5.10 -9.46 0.59
N ARG A 125 5.36 -9.75 -0.69
CA ARG A 125 4.58 -10.75 -1.46
C ARG A 125 5.44 -11.50 -2.47
N ASN A 126 5.12 -12.78 -2.70
CA ASN A 126 5.73 -13.61 -3.76
C ASN A 126 7.27 -13.68 -3.68
N ASN A 127 7.83 -13.85 -2.47
CA ASN A 127 9.26 -14.07 -2.27
C ASN A 127 9.45 -15.51 -1.75
N GLU A 128 9.62 -16.47 -2.68
CA GLU A 128 9.49 -17.91 -2.39
C GLU A 128 10.48 -18.43 -1.35
N GLN A 129 11.72 -17.92 -1.37
CA GLN A 129 12.79 -18.37 -0.48
C GLN A 129 12.95 -17.49 0.78
N LEU A 130 12.10 -16.47 0.97
CA LEU A 130 12.22 -15.54 2.07
C LEU A 130 11.70 -16.18 3.36
N ASP A 131 12.59 -16.40 4.33
CA ASP A 131 12.20 -16.91 5.64
C ASP A 131 11.62 -15.79 6.50
N LEU A 132 10.29 -15.70 6.52
CA LEU A 132 9.54 -14.74 7.32
C LEU A 132 9.33 -15.17 8.78
N SER A 133 9.66 -16.42 9.14
CA SER A 133 9.43 -16.94 10.50
C SER A 133 10.23 -16.19 11.57
N ILE A 134 11.43 -15.73 11.19
CA ILE A 134 12.33 -14.88 11.97
C ILE A 134 11.70 -13.52 12.28
N TYR A 135 10.75 -13.10 11.44
CA TYR A 135 10.15 -11.76 11.43
C TYR A 135 8.68 -11.78 11.86
N SER A 136 8.27 -12.75 12.69
CA SER A 136 6.87 -13.00 13.11
C SER A 136 6.06 -11.79 13.63
N LYS A 137 6.70 -10.66 13.97
CA LYS A 137 6.05 -9.39 14.32
C LYS A 137 5.69 -8.51 13.12
N LEU A 138 6.36 -8.72 11.99
CA LEU A 138 6.34 -7.91 10.77
C LEU A 138 5.40 -8.52 9.72
N VAL A 139 5.17 -9.83 9.82
CA VAL A 139 4.28 -10.55 8.92
C VAL A 139 2.85 -10.15 9.23
N PHE A 140 2.19 -9.60 8.21
CA PHE A 140 0.75 -9.53 8.07
C PHE A 140 0.11 -10.73 8.80
N LYS A 141 -0.57 -10.48 9.93
CA LYS A 141 -1.71 -11.34 10.22
C LYS A 141 -2.64 -11.04 9.06
N PRO A 142 -2.91 -12.00 8.14
CA PRO A 142 -3.99 -11.77 7.19
C PRO A 142 -5.16 -11.26 8.03
N PHE A 143 -5.79 -10.15 7.62
CA PHE A 143 -7.08 -9.78 8.16
C PHE A 143 -7.83 -11.09 8.26
N LYS A 144 -8.11 -11.55 9.49
CA LYS A 144 -8.90 -12.75 9.69
C LYS A 144 -10.16 -12.40 8.92
N PRO A 145 -10.45 -13.06 7.78
CA PRO A 145 -11.53 -12.60 6.94
C PRO A 145 -12.74 -12.58 7.87
N ILE A 146 -13.47 -11.46 7.88
CA ILE A 146 -14.63 -11.27 8.77
C ILE A 146 -15.64 -12.41 8.56
N ILE A 147 -15.49 -13.16 7.47
CA ILE A 147 -16.11 -14.43 7.20
C ILE A 147 -15.00 -15.45 6.94
N SER A 148 -14.81 -16.40 7.87
CA SER A 148 -14.00 -17.58 7.62
C SER A 148 -14.53 -18.29 6.37
N GLU A 149 -13.69 -18.47 5.35
CA GLU A 149 -14.01 -19.25 4.14
C GLU A 149 -14.38 -20.72 4.44
N ASN A 150 -14.30 -21.15 5.69
CA ASN A 150 -14.63 -22.50 6.16
C ASN A 150 -16.14 -22.74 6.41
N PHE A 151 -17.04 -21.83 6.03
CA PHE A 151 -18.50 -22.04 6.14
C PHE A 151 -19.23 -22.03 4.80
N LEU A 152 -18.52 -22.16 3.68
CA LEU A 152 -19.16 -22.55 2.42
C LEU A 152 -19.08 -24.08 2.32
N PRO A 153 -20.23 -24.79 2.30
CA PRO A 153 -20.22 -26.23 2.07
C PRO A 153 -19.53 -26.50 0.72
N SER A 154 -18.57 -27.42 0.74
CA SER A 154 -17.79 -27.81 -0.43
C SER A 154 -18.72 -28.13 -1.61
N GLY A 155 -18.70 -27.27 -2.64
CA GLY A 155 -19.46 -27.48 -3.88
C GLY A 155 -20.21 -26.28 -4.45
N THR A 156 -20.18 -25.09 -3.85
CA THR A 156 -20.78 -23.90 -4.49
C THR A 156 -19.73 -22.99 -5.09
N ASP A 157 -19.55 -23.12 -6.41
CA ASP A 157 -18.66 -22.29 -7.22
C ASP A 157 -19.04 -20.81 -7.11
N LEU A 158 -18.04 -19.92 -7.14
CA LEU A 158 -18.20 -18.46 -7.14
C LEU A 158 -19.20 -17.97 -8.21
N TYR A 159 -19.25 -18.67 -9.35
CA TYR A 159 -20.19 -18.46 -10.45
C TYR A 159 -21.66 -18.69 -10.07
N PHE A 160 -21.93 -19.57 -9.09
CA PHE A 160 -23.28 -19.81 -8.57
C PHE A 160 -23.76 -18.65 -7.68
N ALA A 161 -22.85 -18.06 -6.89
CA ALA A 161 -23.18 -16.89 -6.07
C ALA A 161 -23.44 -15.64 -6.93
N GLU A 162 -22.63 -15.44 -7.97
CA GLU A 162 -22.80 -14.33 -8.92
C GLU A 162 -24.09 -14.47 -9.75
N SER A 163 -24.46 -15.69 -10.14
CA SER A 163 -25.73 -15.93 -10.86
C SER A 163 -26.97 -15.78 -9.97
N LEU A 164 -26.88 -16.08 -8.67
CA LEU A 164 -27.96 -15.83 -7.70
C LEU A 164 -28.19 -14.35 -7.44
N THR A 165 -27.14 -13.56 -7.31
CA THR A 165 -27.26 -12.10 -7.10
C THR A 165 -27.77 -11.40 -8.36
N LEU A 166 -27.30 -11.79 -9.55
CA LEU A 166 -27.83 -11.28 -10.82
C LEU A 166 -29.30 -11.67 -11.02
N GLY A 167 -29.64 -12.94 -10.78
CA GLY A 167 -31.01 -13.44 -10.96
C GLY A 167 -32.01 -12.76 -10.03
N THR A 168 -31.64 -12.57 -8.76
CA THR A 168 -32.49 -11.86 -7.79
C THR A 168 -32.67 -10.38 -8.16
N ALA A 169 -31.63 -9.71 -8.64
CA ALA A 169 -31.72 -8.33 -9.13
C ALA A 169 -32.67 -8.19 -10.33
N ILE A 170 -32.60 -9.12 -11.29
CA ILE A 170 -33.48 -9.14 -12.47
C ILE A 170 -34.94 -9.37 -12.06
N ILE A 171 -35.20 -10.33 -11.15
CA ILE A 171 -36.56 -10.60 -10.66
C ILE A 171 -37.13 -9.37 -9.95
N CYS A 172 -36.36 -8.72 -9.07
CA CYS A 172 -36.77 -7.49 -8.41
C CYS A 172 -37.06 -6.35 -9.41
N PHE A 173 -36.24 -6.22 -10.46
CA PHE A 173 -36.47 -5.23 -11.50
C PHE A 173 -37.78 -5.50 -12.27
N LEU A 174 -38.02 -6.75 -12.64
CA LEU A 174 -39.24 -7.16 -13.34
C LEU A 174 -40.50 -6.97 -12.49
N THR A 175 -40.45 -7.26 -11.18
CA THR A 175 -41.59 -7.05 -10.27
C THR A 175 -41.89 -5.57 -10.08
N VAL A 176 -40.87 -4.73 -9.92
CA VAL A 176 -41.05 -3.27 -9.83
C VAL A 176 -41.60 -2.69 -11.13
N ALA A 177 -41.04 -3.10 -12.28
CA ALA A 177 -41.50 -2.65 -13.59
C ALA A 177 -42.96 -3.07 -13.85
N THR A 178 -43.34 -4.31 -13.51
CA THR A 178 -44.72 -4.78 -13.68
C THR A 178 -45.70 -4.07 -12.75
N LEU A 179 -45.35 -3.82 -11.48
CA LEU A 179 -46.20 -3.04 -10.57
C LEU A 179 -46.40 -1.60 -11.03
N PHE A 180 -45.34 -0.95 -11.55
CA PHE A 180 -45.45 0.39 -12.12
C PHE A 180 -46.30 0.41 -13.39
N LEU A 181 -46.04 -0.51 -14.33
CA LEU A 181 -46.76 -0.59 -15.59
C LEU A 181 -48.22 -1.03 -15.40
N TYR A 182 -48.52 -1.86 -14.42
CA TYR A 182 -49.89 -2.26 -14.08
C TYR A 182 -50.74 -1.07 -13.63
N ASN A 183 -50.20 -0.23 -12.74
CA ASN A 183 -50.88 1.00 -12.31
C ASN A 183 -51.02 2.01 -13.46
N ALA A 184 -50.00 2.12 -14.34
CA ALA A 184 -50.07 2.96 -15.53
C ALA A 184 -51.09 2.43 -16.57
N SER A 185 -51.23 1.11 -16.69
CA SER A 185 -52.16 0.45 -17.62
C SER A 185 -53.62 0.54 -17.19
N MET A 186 -53.92 0.65 -15.90
CA MET A 186 -55.30 0.85 -15.42
C MET A 186 -55.79 2.31 -15.52
N GLY A 187 -54.93 3.22 -15.99
CA GLY A 187 -55.26 4.61 -16.25
C GLY A 187 -56.12 4.80 -17.50
N ALA A 188 -57.39 4.36 -17.48
CA ALA A 188 -58.52 4.92 -18.23
C ALA A 188 -59.83 4.07 -18.18
N THR A 189 -59.97 3.06 -17.30
CA THR A 189 -61.21 2.23 -17.29
C THR A 189 -62.24 2.66 -16.24
N ASN A 190 -62.38 3.96 -15.97
CA ASN A 190 -63.60 4.48 -15.34
C ASN A 190 -64.59 4.88 -16.44
N LEU A 191 -65.29 3.89 -17.00
CA LEU A 191 -66.50 4.11 -17.80
C LEU A 191 -67.61 4.56 -16.84
N TYR A 192 -67.77 5.87 -16.66
CA TYR A 192 -68.97 6.41 -16.03
C TYR A 192 -70.12 6.24 -17.03
N PHE A 193 -71.01 5.28 -16.78
CA PHE A 193 -72.29 5.21 -17.49
C PHE A 193 -73.09 6.47 -17.15
N ILE A 194 -73.23 7.38 -18.12
CA ILE A 194 -74.16 8.50 -18.02
C ILE A 194 -75.54 7.94 -18.44
N PRO A 195 -76.52 7.82 -17.54
CA PRO A 195 -77.84 7.33 -17.91
C PRO A 195 -78.60 8.44 -18.62
N GLY A 196 -78.87 8.29 -19.92
CA GLY A 196 -79.82 9.18 -20.60
C GLY A 196 -79.58 9.53 -22.07
N TYR A 197 -79.05 8.63 -22.90
CA TYR A 197 -79.03 8.87 -24.35
C TYR A 197 -79.77 7.77 -25.12
N HIS A 198 -81.10 7.82 -25.09
CA HIS A 198 -81.93 7.23 -26.12
C HIS A 198 -82.32 8.35 -27.10
N ARG A 199 -81.77 8.32 -28.32
CA ARG A 199 -82.32 9.09 -29.45
C ARG A 199 -83.52 8.33 -30.00
N ARG A 200 -84.65 9.05 -30.12
CA ARG A 200 -85.82 8.64 -30.90
C ARG A 200 -85.48 8.52 -32.38
#